data_AF-A0A1G3B4Y4-F1
#
_entry.id   AF-A0A1G3B4Y4-F1
#
_cell.length_a   1.000
_cell.length_b   1.000
_cell.length_c   1.000
_cell.angle_alpha   90.00
_cell.angle_beta   90.00
_cell.angle_gamma   90.00
#
_symmetry.space_group_name_H-M   'P 1'
#
loop_
_entity.id
_entity.type
_entity.pdbx_description
1 polymer ?
#
loop_
_entity_poly.entity_id
_entity_poly.type
_entity_poly.pdbx_seq_one_letter_code
_entity_poly.pdbx_strand_id
1 'polypeptide(L)' 'MELSWVGKLIGLYEIVLIVRIVLTWVPHNPCHSAATLLYKITEPVLEPVRRVIPSIGGIDVSPIVVFIVLHFIKRVFI' A
#
# COMPACT_ATOMS: atom_id res chain seq x y z
N MET A 1 -11.67 2.17 -23.31
CA MET A 1 -11.39 0.72 -23.34
C MET A 1 -9.91 0.42 -23.10
N GLU A 2 -8.99 1.20 -23.69
CA GLU A 2 -7.53 1.01 -23.60
C GLU A 2 -6.91 1.06 -22.19
N LEU A 3 -7.47 1.80 -21.23
CA LEU A 3 -6.90 1.95 -19.87
C LEU A 3 -7.44 0.92 -18.85
N SER A 4 -8.32 0.02 -19.27
CA SER A 4 -9.00 -0.92 -18.35
C SER A 4 -8.05 -1.85 -17.62
N TRP A 5 -6.90 -2.19 -18.22
CA TRP A 5 -5.88 -3.03 -17.58
C TRP A 5 -5.10 -2.28 -16.50
N VAL A 6 -4.84 -0.97 -16.70
CA VAL A 6 -4.20 -0.11 -15.70
C VAL A 6 -5.06 -0.03 -14.44
N GLY A 7 -6.36 0.19 -14.61
CA GLY A 7 -7.31 0.23 -13.49
C GLY A 7 -7.35 -1.08 -12.70
N LYS A 8 -7.25 -2.24 -13.38
CA LYS A 8 -7.17 -3.56 -12.72
C LYS A 8 -5.87 -3.71 -11.93
N LEU A 9 -4.73 -3.26 -12.45
CA LEU A 9 -3.45 -3.31 -11.74
C LEU A 9 -3.45 -2.42 -10.50
N ILE A 10 -3.99 -1.20 -10.60
CA ILE A 10 -4.13 -0.30 -9.45
C ILE A 10 -5.06 -0.93 -8.41
N GLY A 11 -6.19 -1.51 -8.84
CA GLY A 11 -7.10 -2.23 -7.94
C GLY A 11 -6.44 -3.41 -7.24
N LEU A 12 -5.57 -4.16 -7.92
CA LEU A 12 -4.79 -5.24 -7.30
C LEU A 12 -3.81 -4.68 -6.26
N TYR A 13 -3.12 -3.58 -6.58
CA TYR A 13 -2.18 -2.96 -5.64
C TYR A 13 -2.89 -2.34 -4.43
N GLU A 14 -4.09 -1.77 -4.61
CA GLU A 14 -4.95 -1.32 -3.50
C GLU A 14 -5.27 -2.46 -2.52
N ILE A 15 -5.53 -3.68 -3.01
CA ILE A 15 -5.73 -4.86 -2.15
C ILE A 15 -4.45 -5.17 -1.36
N VAL A 16 -3.28 -5.13 -2.01
CA VAL A 16 -1.98 -5.32 -1.34
C VAL A 16 -1.77 -4.27 -0.24
N LEU A 17 -2.15 -3.02 -0.48
CA LEU A 17 -2.09 -1.95 0.53
C LEU A 17 -3.08 -2.19 1.68
N ILE A 18 -4.29 -2.68 1.42
CA ILE A 18 -5.23 -3.06 2.48
C ILE A 18 -4.62 -4.14 3.38
N VAL A 19 -3.97 -5.15 2.80
CA VAL A 19 -3.24 -6.16 3.59
C VAL A 19 -2.13 -5.50 4.41
N ARG A 20 -1.35 -4.57 3.83
CA ARG A 20 -0.34 -3.81 4.59
C ARG A 20 -0.96 -3.05 5.77
N ILE A 21 -2.08 -2.37 5.57
CA ILE A 21 -2.80 -1.62 6.61
C ILE A 21 -3.20 -2.56 7.76
N VAL A 22 -3.75 -3.74 7.46
CA VAL A 22 -4.08 -4.72 8.51
C VAL A 22 -2.83 -5.17 9.26
N LEU A 23 -1.73 -5.45 8.54
CA LEU A 23 -0.47 -5.89 9.14
C LEU A 23 0.22 -4.81 9.99
N THR A 24 -0.11 -3.52 9.87
CA THR A 24 0.44 -2.49 10.77
C THR A 24 -0.25 -2.46 12.13
N TRP A 25 -1.47 -2.99 12.25
CA TRP A 25 -2.21 -3.09 13.52
C TRP A 25 -2.15 -4.49 14.15
N VAL A 26 -1.98 -5.52 13.33
CA VAL A 26 -1.97 -6.91 13.79
C VAL A 26 -0.52 -7.38 13.99
N PRO A 27 -0.13 -7.79 15.21
CA PRO A 27 1.17 -8.38 15.43
C PRO A 27 1.41 -9.60 14.54
N HIS A 28 2.56 -9.64 13.87
CA HIS A 28 2.92 -10.72 12.95
C HIS A 28 4.42 -11.05 13.04
N ASN A 29 4.83 -12.20 12.53
CA ASN A 29 6.25 -12.48 12.31
C ASN A 29 6.72 -11.86 10.98
N PRO A 30 7.59 -10.83 10.99
CA PRO A 30 8.06 -10.17 9.76
C PRO A 30 8.89 -11.11 8.87
N CYS A 31 9.52 -12.14 9.44
CA CYS A 31 10.32 -13.12 8.70
C CYS A 31 9.49 -14.16 7.95
N HIS A 32 8.15 -14.15 8.11
CA HIS A 32 7.29 -15.03 7.35
C HIS A 32 7.35 -14.68 5.85
N SER A 33 7.47 -15.69 4.98
CA SER A 33 7.72 -15.48 3.54
C SER A 33 6.69 -14.57 2.88
N ALA A 34 5.41 -14.72 3.24
CA ALA A 34 4.33 -13.88 2.72
C ALA A 34 4.43 -12.41 3.19
N ALA A 35 4.77 -12.19 4.46
CA ALA A 35 4.98 -10.84 4.98
C ALA A 35 6.17 -10.20 4.28
N THR A 36 7.31 -10.90 4.20
CA THR A 36 8.53 -10.42 3.52
C THR A 36 8.25 -10.03 2.07
N LEU A 37 7.48 -10.83 1.33
CA LEU A 37 7.07 -10.51 -0.04
C LEU A 37 6.24 -9.23 -0.09
N LEU A 38 5.26 -9.09 0.82
CA LEU A 38 4.43 -7.90 0.92
C LEU A 38 5.24 -6.63 1.19
N TYR A 39 6.21 -6.69 2.13
CA TYR A 39 7.16 -5.61 2.37
C TYR A 39 7.95 -5.27 1.10
N LYS A 40 8.53 -6.26 0.41
CA LYS A 40 9.30 -6.05 -0.83
C LYS A 40 8.49 -5.36 -1.94
N ILE A 41 7.21 -5.71 -2.07
CA ILE A 41 6.33 -5.13 -3.10
C ILE A 41 5.94 -3.69 -2.76
N THR A 42 5.77 -3.38 -1.48
CA THR A 42 5.19 -2.10 -1.05
C THR A 42 6.22 -1.06 -0.61
N GLU A 43 7.35 -1.46 -0.04
CA GLU A 43 8.39 -0.53 0.44
C GLU A 43 8.90 0.46 -0.61
N PRO A 44 9.11 0.12 -1.90
CA PRO A 44 9.56 1.11 -2.88
C PRO A 44 8.63 2.32 -3.02
N VAL A 45 7.34 2.16 -2.71
CA VAL A 45 6.34 3.24 -2.74
C VAL A 45 6.10 3.82 -1.35
N LEU A 46 6.06 2.97 -0.32
CA LEU A 46 5.78 3.39 1.06
C LEU A 46 6.95 4.14 1.69
N GLU A 47 8.19 3.77 1.41
CA GLU A 47 9.38 4.36 2.04
C GLU A 47 9.52 5.86 1.73
N PRO A 48 9.38 6.32 0.46
CA PRO A 48 9.37 7.75 0.16
C PRO A 48 8.22 8.50 0.84
N VAL A 49 7.03 7.88 0.92
CA VAL A 49 5.86 8.49 1.58
C VAL A 49 6.09 8.59 3.09
N ARG A 50 6.70 7.58 3.70
CA ARG A 50 7.03 7.54 5.13
C ARG A 50 8.07 8.59 5.52
N ARG A 51 8.94 9.02 4.59
CA ARG A 51 9.85 10.16 4.81
C ARG A 51 9.11 11.50 4.93
N VAL A 52 7.96 11.64 4.27
CA VAL A 52 7.13 12.86 4.32
C VAL A 52 6.13 12.80 5.47
N ILE A 53 5.49 11.65 5.67
CA ILE A 53 4.50 11.41 6.72
C ILE A 53 5.04 10.26 7.59
N PRO A 54 5.76 10.58 8.69
CA PRO A 54 6.34 9.56 9.55
C PRO A 54 5.26 8.74 10.26
N SER A 55 5.67 7.58 10.78
CA SER A 55 4.80 6.71 11.57
C SER A 55 4.23 7.44 12.79
N ILE A 56 2.93 7.29 13.03
CA ILE A 56 2.21 7.94 14.13
C ILE A 56 1.98 6.90 15.22
N GLY A 57 2.51 7.14 16.42
CA GLY A 57 2.35 6.20 17.54
C GLY A 57 2.95 4.81 17.28
N GLY A 58 4.00 4.72 16.46
CA GLY A 58 4.64 3.45 16.07
C GLY A 58 3.91 2.70 14.96
N ILE A 59 2.76 3.18 14.47
CA ILE A 59 2.00 2.60 13.36
C ILE A 59 2.37 3.32 12.07
N ASP A 60 2.68 2.52 11.04
CA ASP A 60 2.93 3.05 9.70
C ASP A 60 1.61 3.42 9.01
N VAL A 61 1.38 4.71 8.82
CA VAL A 61 0.20 5.27 8.15
C VAL A 61 0.42 5.47 6.65
N SER A 62 1.65 5.30 6.15
CA SER A 62 1.96 5.47 4.73
C SER A 62 1.12 4.59 3.79
N PRO A 63 0.74 3.33 4.14
CA PRO A 63 -0.11 2.52 3.26
C PRO A 63 -1.50 3.11 3.05
N ILE A 64 -2.06 3.76 4.09
CA ILE A 64 -3.37 4.42 4.01
C ILE A 64 -3.29 5.61 3.07
N VAL A 65 -2.24 6.43 3.20
CA VAL A 65 -2.02 7.59 2.34
C VAL A 65 -1.91 7.18 0.88
N VAL A 66 -1.07 6.18 0.58
CA VAL A 66 -0.91 5.68 -0.78
C VAL A 66 -2.21 5.09 -1.33
N PHE A 67 -2.96 4.35 -0.50
CA PHE A 67 -4.27 3.82 -0.89
C PHE A 67 -5.23 4.93 -1.31
N ILE A 68 -5.36 5.98 -0.50
CA ILE A 68 -6.25 7.12 -0.80
C ILE A 68 -5.84 7.80 -2.10
N VAL A 69 -4.55 8.06 -2.30
CA VAL A 69 -4.02 8.71 -3.51
C VAL A 69 -4.28 7.86 -4.75
N LEU A 70 -3.98 6.57 -4.71
CA LEU A 70 -4.22 5.66 -5.83
C LEU A 70 -5.71 5.50 -6.14
N HIS A 71 -6.54 5.37 -5.10
CA HIS A 71 -7.99 5.26 -5.26
C HIS A 71 -8.57 6.51 -5.94
N PHE A 72 -8.10 7.69 -5.53
CA PHE A 72 -8.49 8.95 -6.15
C PHE A 72 -8.03 9.03 -7.61
N ILE A 73 -6.76 8.70 -7.89
CA ILE A 73 -6.22 8.70 -9.26
C ILE A 73 -7.04 7.77 -10.15
N LYS A 74 -7.30 6.54 -9.69
CA LYS A 74 -8.09 5.56 -10.44
C LYS A 74 -9.50 6.08 -10.71
N ARG A 75 -10.17 6.69 -9.72
CA ARG A 75 -11.55 7.18 -9.87
C ARG A 75 -11.67 8.38 -10.81
N VAL A 76 -10.65 9.22 -10.87
CA VAL A 76 -10.68 10.48 -11.64
C VAL A 76 -10.17 10.31 -13.07
N PHE A 77 -9.16 9.46 -13.29
CA PHE A 77 -8.43 9.39 -14.56
C PHE A 77 -8.62 8.09 -15.36
N ILE A 78 -9.24 7.05 -14.79
CA ILE A 78 -9.37 5.72 -15.42
C ILE A 78 -10.84 5.31 -15.50
#